data_AF-A0A7C3NAC3-F1
#
_entry.id   AF-A0A7C3NAC3-F1
#
_cell.length_a   1.000
_cell.length_b   1.000
_cell.length_c   1.000
_cell.angle_alpha   90.00
_cell.angle_beta   90.00
_cell.angle_gamma   90.00
#
_symmetry.space_group_name_H-M   'P 1'
#
loop_
_entity.id
_entity.type
_entity.pdbx_description
1 polymer ?
#
loop_
_entity_poly.entity_id
_entity_poly.type
_entity_poly.pdbx_seq_one_letter_code
_entity_poly.pdbx_strand_id
1 'polypeptide(L)'
;MAPIRNPFIAGGPVPPEHFINRKREVNAILDRLTGSRPASSAIYGEARIGKTSLLHYLKSDQILKDWGLSLDKFTICFIDCGGIDAPFAVNFWRIVVRELRDEIRNEQVSKDLSEFSISKDQPNIDLRNLFNHLSRSGHRFVLLLTKLRLKPPSRLRQRLFEFAN
;
A
#
# COMPACT_ATOMS: atom_id res chain seq x y z
N MET A 1 4.35 32.90 30.55
CA MET A 1 3.96 32.65 29.14
C MET A 1 4.25 31.20 28.82
N ALA A 2 3.27 30.44 28.34
CA ALA A 2 3.52 29.08 27.86
C ALA A 2 4.38 29.18 26.58
N PRO A 3 5.38 28.29 26.38
CA PRO A 3 6.21 28.34 25.18
C PRO A 3 5.36 28.11 23.93
N ILE A 4 5.52 28.97 22.92
CA ILE A 4 4.90 28.80 21.61
C ILE A 4 5.43 27.50 21.02
N ARG A 5 4.60 26.46 21.02
CA ARG A 5 4.93 25.20 20.34
C ARG A 5 4.76 25.41 18.85
N ASN A 6 5.78 25.05 18.07
CA ASN A 6 5.71 25.03 16.63
C ASN A 6 4.55 24.10 16.19
N PRO A 7 3.55 24.60 15.44
CA PRO A 7 2.45 23.78 14.97
C PRO A 7 2.84 22.85 13.81
N PHE A 8 4.02 23.04 13.21
CA PHE A 8 4.50 22.25 12.08
C PHE A 8 5.34 21.06 12.54
N ILE A 9 5.02 19.90 11.97
CA ILE A 9 5.76 18.65 12.16
C ILE A 9 6.84 18.55 11.08
N ALA A 10 8.11 18.50 11.49
CA ALA A 10 9.26 18.40 10.60
C ALA A 10 9.98 17.04 10.74
N GLY A 11 10.66 16.61 9.68
CA GLY A 11 11.57 15.45 9.73
C GLY A 11 10.96 14.07 9.42
N GLY A 12 9.63 13.96 9.28
CA GLY A 12 8.96 12.69 9.00
C GLY A 12 7.58 12.84 8.34
N PRO A 13 6.91 11.72 8.04
CA PRO A 13 5.52 11.75 7.63
C PRO A 13 4.65 12.44 8.69
N VAL A 14 3.70 13.23 8.23
CA VAL A 14 2.72 13.90 9.08
C VAL A 14 1.66 12.86 9.47
N PRO A 15 1.28 12.76 10.75
CA PRO A 15 0.27 11.81 11.18
C PRO A 15 -1.12 12.21 10.64
N PRO A 16 -2.06 11.25 10.51
CA PRO A 16 -3.33 11.48 9.81
C PRO A 16 -4.14 12.67 10.33
N GLU A 17 -4.15 12.91 11.63
CA GLU A 17 -4.85 14.01 12.31
C GLU A 17 -4.32 15.41 11.94
N HIS A 18 -3.08 15.48 11.46
CA HIS A 18 -2.44 16.72 11.01
C HIS A 18 -2.29 16.77 9.48
N PHE A 19 -2.78 15.76 8.75
CA PHE A 19 -2.72 15.72 7.30
C PHE A 19 -3.81 16.61 6.69
N ILE A 20 -3.39 17.73 6.10
CA ILE A 20 -4.28 18.73 5.51
C ILE A 20 -4.03 18.88 4.01
N ASN A 21 -5.02 19.42 3.31
CA ASN A 21 -5.06 19.53 1.86
C ASN A 21 -4.93 18.14 1.18
N ARG A 22 -5.02 18.03 -0.15
CA ARG A 22 -5.02 16.74 -0.88
C ARG A 22 -6.34 15.95 -0.92
N LYS A 23 -7.48 16.57 -0.57
CA LYS A 23 -8.81 15.93 -0.68
C LYS A 23 -9.08 15.38 -2.08
N ARG A 24 -8.68 16.10 -3.13
CA ARG A 24 -8.87 15.66 -4.52
C ARG A 24 -8.15 14.33 -4.81
N GLU A 25 -6.91 14.21 -4.38
CA GLU A 25 -6.11 12.99 -4.55
C GLU A 25 -6.62 11.84 -3.70
N VAL A 26 -7.02 12.10 -2.45
CA VAL A 26 -7.65 11.11 -1.58
C VAL A 26 -8.91 10.54 -2.24
N ASN A 27 -9.83 11.42 -2.68
CA ASN A 27 -11.06 11.00 -3.35
C ASN A 27 -10.76 10.17 -4.60
N ALA A 28 -9.87 10.66 -5.47
CA ALA A 28 -9.52 9.97 -6.71
C ALA A 28 -8.90 8.58 -6.47
N ILE A 29 -8.10 8.42 -5.41
CA ILE A 29 -7.52 7.13 -5.04
C ILE A 29 -8.62 6.22 -4.49
N LEU A 30 -9.46 6.71 -3.58
CA LEU A 30 -10.51 5.91 -2.96
C LEU A 30 -11.56 5.47 -3.97
N ASP A 31 -12.02 6.35 -4.87
CA ASP A 31 -12.96 6.00 -5.94
C ASP A 31 -12.43 4.85 -6.81
N ARG A 32 -11.12 4.84 -7.10
CA ARG A 32 -10.47 3.74 -7.83
C ARG A 32 -10.32 2.48 -7.02
N LEU A 33 -10.15 2.56 -5.70
CA LEU A 33 -10.04 1.40 -4.82
C LEU A 33 -11.41 0.74 -4.56
N THR A 34 -12.47 1.55 -4.48
CA THR A 34 -13.80 1.13 -4.01
C THR A 34 -14.75 0.88 -5.16
N GLY A 35 -14.51 1.47 -6.33
CA GLY A 35 -15.34 1.33 -7.52
C GLY A 35 -15.61 -0.11 -7.96
N SER A 36 -16.54 -0.27 -8.90
CA SER A 36 -16.97 -1.58 -9.42
C SER A 36 -15.84 -2.38 -10.09
N ARG A 37 -14.80 -1.69 -10.58
CA ARG A 37 -13.56 -2.28 -11.09
C ARG A 37 -12.38 -1.64 -10.36
N PRO A 38 -11.96 -2.21 -9.21
CA PRO A 38 -10.82 -1.68 -8.46
C PRO A 38 -9.56 -1.60 -9.32
N ALA A 39 -8.82 -0.50 -9.20
CA ALA A 39 -7.61 -0.25 -9.97
C ALA A 39 -6.47 0.28 -9.10
N SER A 40 -5.24 0.03 -9.54
CA SER A 40 -4.05 0.56 -8.88
C SER A 40 -3.85 2.04 -9.17
N SER A 41 -3.36 2.79 -8.20
CA SER A 41 -2.96 4.19 -8.36
C SER A 41 -1.47 4.37 -8.10
N ALA A 42 -0.77 5.03 -9.01
CA ALA A 42 0.63 5.43 -8.82
C ALA A 42 0.69 6.88 -8.33
N ILE A 43 1.35 7.10 -7.19
CA ILE A 43 1.57 8.43 -6.61
C ILE A 43 3.03 8.80 -6.85
N TYR A 44 3.28 9.75 -7.74
CA TYR A 44 4.61 10.23 -8.10
C TYR A 44 4.78 11.72 -7.79
N GLY A 45 6.03 12.18 -7.80
CA GLY A 45 6.41 13.57 -7.52
C GLY A 45 7.66 13.66 -6.66
N GLU A 46 8.12 14.88 -6.40
CA GLU A 46 9.40 15.16 -5.73
C GLU A 46 9.52 14.58 -4.32
N ALA A 47 10.76 14.47 -3.82
CA ALA A 47 10.99 14.11 -2.43
C ALA A 47 10.31 15.11 -1.50
N ARG A 48 9.84 14.63 -0.33
CA ARG A 48 9.24 15.47 0.75
C ARG A 48 7.91 16.17 0.43
N ILE A 49 7.24 15.91 -0.71
CA ILE A 49 5.88 16.43 -1.00
C ILE A 49 4.74 15.77 -0.19
N GLY A 50 5.06 14.96 0.83
CA GLY A 50 4.06 14.29 1.66
C GLY A 50 3.43 13.01 1.08
N LYS A 51 4.07 12.33 0.12
CA LYS A 51 3.55 11.06 -0.43
C LYS A 51 3.34 9.98 0.65
N THR A 52 4.31 9.82 1.55
CA THR A 52 4.21 8.85 2.65
C THR A 52 3.15 9.25 3.67
N SER A 53 3.01 10.55 3.97
CA SER A 53 1.92 11.06 4.81
C SER A 53 0.54 10.76 4.21
N LEU A 54 0.39 10.92 2.89
CA LEU A 54 -0.84 10.57 2.17
C LEU A 54 -1.17 9.07 2.30
N LEU A 55 -0.17 8.19 2.20
CA LEU A 55 -0.39 6.75 2.38
C LEU A 55 -0.78 6.40 3.83
N HIS A 56 -0.18 7.05 4.84
CA HIS A 56 -0.58 6.88 6.23
C HIS A 56 -2.01 7.38 6.48
N TYR A 57 -2.37 8.52 5.88
CA TYR A 57 -3.73 9.05 5.94
C TYR A 57 -4.75 8.07 5.36
N LEU A 58 -4.46 7.48 4.19
CA LEU A 58 -5.32 6.47 3.54
C LEU A 58 -5.45 5.16 4.34
N LYS A 59 -4.48 4.83 5.21
CA LYS A 59 -4.54 3.66 6.09
C LYS A 59 -5.34 3.90 7.37
N SER A 60 -5.54 5.15 7.77
CA SER A 60 -6.18 5.48 9.05
C SER A 60 -7.61 4.92 9.15
N ASP A 61 -7.90 4.18 10.22
CA ASP A 61 -9.22 3.65 10.54
C ASP A 61 -10.32 4.72 10.48
N GLN A 62 -10.02 5.92 10.98
CA GLN A 62 -10.99 7.02 10.95
C GLN A 62 -11.35 7.37 9.52
N ILE A 63 -10.35 7.51 8.65
CA ILE A 63 -10.55 7.84 7.25
C ILE A 63 -11.29 6.71 6.53
N LEU A 64 -10.92 5.46 6.77
CA LEU A 64 -11.63 4.33 6.16
C LEU A 64 -13.11 4.28 6.54
N LYS A 65 -13.43 4.55 7.81
CA LYS A 65 -14.81 4.65 8.30
C LYS A 65 -15.56 5.82 7.68
N ASP A 66 -14.94 7.00 7.60
CA ASP A 66 -15.54 8.20 6.99
C ASP A 66 -15.93 7.97 5.52
N TRP A 67 -15.21 7.09 4.84
CA TRP A 67 -15.46 6.68 3.46
C TRP A 67 -16.35 5.44 3.32
N GLY A 68 -16.95 4.95 4.41
CA GLY A 68 -17.86 3.82 4.40
C GLY A 68 -17.20 2.46 4.18
N LEU A 69 -15.88 2.36 4.38
CA LEU A 69 -15.14 1.11 4.25
C LEU A 69 -15.20 0.32 5.56
N SER A 70 -15.85 -0.84 5.50
CA SER A 70 -15.88 -1.78 6.62
C SER A 70 -14.51 -2.42 6.80
N LEU A 71 -13.94 -2.24 8.00
CA LEU A 71 -12.64 -2.81 8.38
C LEU A 71 -12.67 -4.35 8.48
N ASP A 72 -13.87 -4.96 8.50
CA ASP A 72 -14.06 -6.41 8.41
C ASP A 72 -14.07 -6.94 6.97
N LYS A 73 -14.18 -6.04 5.98
CA LYS A 73 -14.18 -6.37 4.54
C LYS A 73 -12.95 -5.81 3.82
N PHE A 74 -12.20 -4.92 4.44
CA PHE A 74 -11.03 -4.29 3.86
C PHE A 74 -9.83 -4.45 4.80
N THR A 75 -8.73 -4.97 4.27
CA THR A 75 -7.44 -4.95 4.95
C THR A 75 -6.44 -4.14 4.15
N ILE A 76 -5.85 -3.15 4.79
CA ILE A 76 -4.88 -2.24 4.19
C ILE A 76 -3.51 -2.50 4.78
N CYS A 77 -2.60 -3.02 3.95
CA CYS A 77 -1.22 -3.23 4.35
C CYS A 77 -0.33 -2.13 3.77
N PHE A 78 0.45 -1.52 4.64
CA PHE A 78 1.47 -0.54 4.26
C PHE A 78 2.83 -1.22 4.24
N ILE A 79 3.54 -1.11 3.13
CA ILE A 79 4.87 -1.70 2.95
C ILE A 79 5.85 -0.62 2.52
N ASP A 80 6.91 -0.44 3.31
CA ASP A 80 8.06 0.38 2.91
C ASP A 80 9.03 -0.44 2.05
N CYS A 81 9.07 -0.14 0.76
CA CYS A 81 9.95 -0.80 -0.19
C CYS A 81 11.38 -0.25 -0.19
N GLY A 82 11.72 0.71 0.67
CA GLY A 82 13.03 1.38 0.69
C GLY A 82 14.23 0.45 0.91
N GLY A 83 14.01 -0.75 1.48
CA GLY A 83 15.03 -1.79 1.67
C GLY A 83 14.76 -3.09 0.91
N ILE A 84 13.88 -3.07 -0.10
CA ILE A 84 13.52 -4.26 -0.87
C ILE A 84 14.21 -4.20 -2.23
N ASP A 85 15.28 -4.98 -2.40
CA ASP A 85 16.10 -4.98 -3.61
C ASP A 85 15.39 -5.52 -4.87
N ALA A 86 14.40 -6.41 -4.66
CA ALA A 86 13.59 -7.04 -5.70
C ALA A 86 12.11 -7.05 -5.28
N PRO A 87 11.39 -5.92 -5.43
CA PRO A 87 9.96 -5.92 -5.18
C PRO A 87 9.30 -6.95 -6.11
N PHE A 88 8.28 -7.64 -5.59
CA PHE A 88 7.53 -8.70 -6.27
C PHE A 88 8.23 -10.06 -6.42
N ALA A 89 9.45 -10.24 -5.88
CA ALA A 89 10.02 -11.57 -5.68
C ALA A 89 9.26 -12.35 -4.57
N VAL A 90 9.51 -13.66 -4.43
CA VAL A 90 8.87 -14.51 -3.40
C VAL A 90 9.01 -13.91 -2.00
N ASN A 91 10.17 -13.35 -1.67
CA ASN A 91 10.40 -12.70 -0.39
C ASN A 91 9.53 -11.47 -0.15
N PHE A 92 9.24 -10.68 -1.20
CA PHE A 92 8.29 -9.57 -1.10
C PHE A 92 6.90 -10.08 -0.72
N TRP A 93 6.44 -11.13 -1.38
CA TRP A 93 5.12 -11.70 -1.10
C TRP A 93 5.03 -12.36 0.28
N ARG A 94 6.13 -12.93 0.78
CA ARG A 94 6.20 -13.39 2.18
C ARG A 94 6.05 -12.24 3.18
N ILE A 95 6.65 -11.08 2.90
CA ILE A 95 6.44 -9.87 3.70
C ILE A 95 4.97 -9.45 3.61
N VAL A 96 4.40 -9.37 2.40
CA VAL A 96 2.97 -9.04 2.19
C VAL A 96 2.04 -9.93 3.01
N VAL A 97 2.24 -11.25 2.98
CA VAL A 97 1.40 -12.20 3.73
C VAL A 97 1.56 -12.03 5.25
N ARG A 98 2.77 -11.75 5.73
CA ARG A 98 2.99 -11.45 7.15
C ARG A 98 2.23 -10.19 7.56
N GLU A 99 2.42 -9.08 6.85
CA GLU A 99 1.71 -7.83 7.15
C GLU A 99 0.19 -8.01 7.05
N LEU A 100 -0.28 -8.83 6.12
CA LEU A 100 -1.70 -9.14 5.99
C LEU A 100 -2.25 -9.88 7.21
N ARG A 101 -1.50 -10.82 7.79
CA ARG A 101 -1.91 -11.51 9.03
C ARG A 101 -2.00 -10.58 10.22
N ASP A 102 -1.10 -9.60 10.29
CA ASP A 102 -1.07 -8.65 11.41
C ASP A 102 -2.22 -7.62 11.33
N GLU A 103 -2.72 -7.35 10.11
CA GLU A 103 -3.74 -6.30 9.85
C GLU A 103 -5.16 -6.86 9.62
N ILE A 104 -5.32 -8.16 9.40
CA ILE A 104 -6.63 -8.77 9.16
C ILE A 104 -7.48 -8.75 10.44
N ARG A 105 -8.71 -8.22 10.36
CA ARG A 105 -9.65 -8.18 11.48
C ARG A 105 -10.77 -9.20 11.37
N ASN A 106 -11.02 -9.67 10.15
CA ASN A 106 -12.02 -10.68 9.88
C ASN A 106 -11.54 -12.04 10.43
N GLU A 107 -12.21 -12.57 11.44
CA GLU A 107 -11.79 -13.81 12.12
C GLU A 107 -11.72 -15.02 11.18
N GLN A 108 -12.67 -15.16 10.26
CA GLN A 108 -12.68 -16.28 9.32
C GLN A 108 -11.47 -16.20 8.40
N VAL A 109 -11.24 -15.04 7.80
CA VAL A 109 -10.09 -14.83 6.91
C VAL A 109 -8.76 -14.95 7.69
N SER A 110 -8.73 -14.51 8.95
CA SER A 110 -7.57 -14.65 9.82
C SER A 110 -7.20 -16.12 10.04
N LYS A 111 -8.19 -16.99 10.28
CA LYS A 111 -7.98 -18.43 10.43
C LYS A 111 -7.42 -19.02 9.14
N ASP A 112 -8.05 -18.72 8.01
CA ASP A 112 -7.63 -19.21 6.69
C ASP A 112 -6.20 -18.76 6.33
N LEU A 113 -5.84 -17.52 6.68
CA LEU A 113 -4.49 -16.98 6.47
C LEU A 113 -3.43 -17.57 7.38
N SER A 114 -3.80 -18.03 8.58
CA SER A 114 -2.85 -18.58 9.55
C SER A 114 -2.23 -19.89 9.05
N GLU A 115 -3.02 -20.68 8.30
CA GLU A 115 -2.61 -21.95 7.69
C GLU A 115 -1.89 -21.77 6.35
N PHE A 116 -2.10 -20.64 5.67
CA PHE A 116 -1.52 -20.37 4.36
C PHE A 116 0.02 -20.27 4.41
N SER A 117 0.73 -20.80 3.43
CA SER A 117 2.17 -20.52 3.29
C SER A 117 2.56 -20.44 1.82
N ILE A 118 3.57 -19.62 1.53
CA ILE A 118 4.13 -19.53 0.18
C ILE A 118 5.26 -20.54 0.08
N SER A 119 5.03 -21.58 -0.73
CA SER A 119 6.02 -22.59 -1.07
C SER A 119 7.16 -21.99 -1.89
N LYS A 120 8.33 -22.65 -1.87
CA LYS A 120 9.47 -22.26 -2.70
C LYS A 120 9.27 -22.65 -4.16
N ASP A 121 8.58 -23.76 -4.40
CA ASP A 121 8.50 -24.37 -5.73
C ASP A 121 7.40 -23.75 -6.60
N GLN A 122 6.27 -23.35 -6.00
CA GLN A 122 5.10 -22.85 -6.74
C GLN A 122 4.48 -21.57 -6.14
N PRO A 123 5.28 -20.52 -5.87
CA PRO A 123 4.82 -19.32 -5.18
C PRO A 123 3.66 -18.60 -5.88
N ASN A 124 3.65 -18.61 -7.22
CA ASN A 124 2.59 -17.96 -8.01
C ASN A 124 1.23 -18.69 -7.88
N ILE A 125 1.26 -20.01 -7.74
CA ILE A 125 0.04 -20.81 -7.56
C ILE A 125 -0.53 -20.55 -6.17
N ASP A 126 0.34 -20.55 -5.15
CA ASP A 126 -0.05 -20.25 -3.77
C ASP A 126 -0.68 -18.86 -3.67
N LEU A 127 -0.04 -17.84 -4.25
CA LEU A 127 -0.56 -16.47 -4.24
C LEU A 127 -1.90 -16.36 -4.98
N ARG A 128 -2.04 -17.03 -6.12
CA ARG A 128 -3.31 -17.05 -6.85
C ARG A 128 -4.42 -17.68 -6.01
N ASN A 129 -4.14 -18.79 -5.32
CA ASN A 129 -5.08 -19.46 -4.45
C ASN A 129 -5.49 -18.56 -3.29
N LEU A 130 -4.52 -17.89 -2.66
CA LEU A 130 -4.77 -16.91 -1.60
C LEU A 130 -5.72 -15.80 -2.06
N PHE A 131 -5.40 -15.10 -3.15
CA PHE A 131 -6.22 -13.96 -3.58
C PHE A 131 -7.59 -14.37 -4.10
N ASN A 132 -7.71 -15.56 -4.71
CA ASN A 132 -9.01 -16.12 -5.07
C ASN A 132 -9.86 -16.43 -3.83
N HIS A 133 -9.26 -16.97 -2.78
CA HIS A 133 -9.92 -17.24 -1.52
C HIS A 133 -10.44 -15.96 -0.85
N LEU A 134 -9.58 -14.94 -0.72
CA LEU A 134 -9.95 -13.62 -0.20
C LEU A 134 -11.08 -12.97 -1.01
N SER A 135 -11.00 -13.05 -2.34
CA SER A 135 -12.03 -12.50 -3.23
C SER A 135 -13.38 -13.19 -3.04
N ARG A 136 -13.40 -14.52 -2.87
CA ARG A 136 -14.63 -15.31 -2.64
C ARG A 136 -15.29 -15.02 -1.30
N SER A 137 -14.51 -14.70 -0.26
CA SER A 137 -15.07 -14.25 1.03
C SER A 137 -15.59 -12.81 0.99
N GLY A 138 -15.49 -12.13 -0.16
CA GLY A 138 -15.84 -10.72 -0.31
C GLY A 138 -14.86 -9.78 0.38
N HIS A 139 -13.69 -10.29 0.80
CA HIS A 139 -12.66 -9.53 1.48
C HIS A 139 -11.72 -8.87 0.47
N ARG A 140 -11.56 -7.55 0.59
CA ARG A 140 -10.70 -6.75 -0.28
C ARG A 140 -9.38 -6.48 0.42
N PHE A 141 -8.32 -6.74 -0.32
CA PHE A 141 -6.96 -6.47 0.12
C PHE A 141 -6.37 -5.28 -0.63
N VAL A 142 -5.83 -4.30 0.09
CA VAL A 142 -5.21 -3.11 -0.47
C VAL A 142 -3.76 -3.02 -0.03
N LEU A 143 -2.86 -2.89 -1.00
CA LEU A 143 -1.43 -2.66 -0.77
C LEU A 143 -1.07 -1.19 -0.99
N LEU A 144 -0.53 -0.57 0.06
CA LEU A 144 0.06 0.76 0.01
C LEU A 144 1.59 0.61 0.01
N LEU A 145 2.21 0.83 -1.15
CA LEU A 145 3.65 0.67 -1.34
C LEU A 145 4.34 2.04 -1.34
N THR A 146 5.28 2.28 -0.42
CA THR A 146 6.11 3.50 -0.41
C THR A 146 7.54 3.22 -0.86
N LYS A 147 8.24 4.27 -1.33
CA LYS A 147 9.64 4.21 -1.78
C LYS A 147 9.93 3.09 -2.80
N LEU A 148 8.93 2.69 -3.58
CA LEU A 148 9.08 1.67 -4.61
C LEU A 148 10.01 2.18 -5.70
N ARG A 149 11.16 1.51 -5.85
CA ARG A 149 12.11 1.78 -6.93
C ARG A 149 11.93 0.72 -8.00
N LEU A 150 11.19 1.06 -9.05
CA LEU A 150 11.15 0.24 -10.25
C LEU A 150 12.45 0.46 -11.00
N LYS A 151 13.27 -0.59 -11.19
CA LYS A 151 14.37 -0.51 -12.15
C LYS A 151 13.74 -0.26 -13.53
N PRO A 152 14.19 0.74 -14.30
CA PRO A 152 13.72 0.89 -15.66
C PRO A 152 14.03 -0.41 -16.42
N PRO A 153 13.11 -0.92 -17.27
CA PRO A 153 13.37 -2.12 -18.04
C PRO A 153 14.68 -1.94 -18.82
N SER A 154 15.50 -2.98 -18.83
CA SER A 154 16.87 -2.97 -19.37
C SER A 154 16.99 -2.40 -20.80
N ARG A 155 15.91 -2.47 -21.59
CA ARG A 155 15.83 -1.92 -22.94
C ARG A 155 15.74 -0.38 -23.02
N LEU A 156 15.38 0.32 -21.94
CA LEU A 156 15.34 1.80 -21.91
C LEU A 156 16.71 2.44 -21.65
N ARG A 157 17.72 1.67 -21.22
CA ARG A 157 19.08 2.19 -21.05
C ARG A 157 19.82 2.45 -22.37
N GLN A 158 19.44 1.78 -23.46
CA GLN A 158 20.07 2.03 -24.77
C GLN A 158 19.52 3.28 -25.46
N ARG A 159 18.20 3.54 -25.35
CA ARG A 159 17.59 4.67 -26.08
C ARG A 159 17.78 6.05 -25.44
N LEU A 160 18.02 6.15 -24.14
CA LEU A 160 18.24 7.46 -23.49
C LEU A 160 19.66 8.01 -23.65
N PHE A 161 20.63 7.18 -24.09
CA PHE A 161 21.99 7.64 -24.39
C PHE A 161 22.21 7.95 -25.90
N GLU A 162 21.29 7.56 -26.78
CA GLU A 162 21.39 7.84 -28.23
C GLU A 162 20.82 9.20 -28.64
N PHE A 163 20.12 9.92 -27.76
CA PHE A 163 19.57 11.27 -28.04
C PHE A 163 20.33 12.41 -27.34
N ALA A 164 21.51 12.12 -26.77
CA ALA A 164 22.32 13.11 -26.04
C ALA A 164 23.75 13.25 -26.58
N ASN A 165 23.97 12.96 -27.87
CA ASN A 165 25.18 13.35 -28.62
C ASN A 165 24.79 14.10 -29.89
#